data_AF-A0A445FBC4-F1
#
_entry.id   AF-A0A445FBC4-F1
#
_cell.length_a   1.000
_cell.length_b   1.000
_cell.length_c   1.000
_cell.angle_alpha   90.00
_cell.angle_beta   90.00
_cell.angle_gamma   90.00
#
_symmetry.space_group_name_H-M   'P 1'
#
loop_
_entity.id
_entity.type
_entity.pdbx_description
1 polymer ?
#
loop_
_entity_poly.entity_id
_entity_poly.type
_entity_poly.pdbx_seq_one_letter_code
_entity_poly.pdbx_strand_id
1 'polypeptide(L)'
;MPPMQCLFLSVNPTADVKLTFKSNGEDYPPEIPHHVPKVLELHFIRWELQGLDTFYKDHYQINIDVRGSLYPERKGKHSWLKNQMVMKITFCPKVAFIPENLLQDAIELIFKAVWDQTKHEFHDRLLEDYNRFKRNKSGKNYV
;
A
#
# COMPACT_ATOMS: atom_id res chain seq x y z
N MET A 1 14.79 0.49 40.49
CA MET A 1 14.71 0.24 39.03
C MET A 1 14.30 1.53 38.35
N PRO A 2 14.93 1.94 37.23
CA PRO A 2 14.45 3.09 36.48
C PRO A 2 13.06 2.79 35.87
N PRO A 3 12.18 3.79 35.76
CA PRO A 3 10.88 3.60 35.12
C PRO A 3 11.08 3.33 33.63
N MET A 4 10.52 2.22 33.16
CA MET A 4 10.45 1.89 31.73
C MET A 4 9.09 2.39 31.22
N GLN A 5 9.09 3.30 30.25
CA GLN A 5 7.88 3.77 29.58
C GLN A 5 7.74 2.99 28.27
N CYS A 6 6.66 2.19 28.16
CA CYS A 6 6.33 1.45 26.95
C CYS A 6 5.06 2.05 26.34
N LEU A 7 5.14 2.45 25.07
CA LEU A 7 3.99 2.89 24.27
C LEU A 7 3.40 1.65 23.56
N PHE A 8 2.18 1.27 23.91
CA PHE A 8 1.42 0.25 23.18
C PHE A 8 0.35 0.96 22.35
N LEU A 9 0.43 0.80 21.02
CA LEU A 9 -0.46 1.45 20.07
C LEU A 9 -1.22 0.37 19.29
N SER A 10 -2.54 0.52 19.20
CA SER A 10 -3.41 -0.30 18.36
C SER A 10 -4.01 0.60 17.29
N VAL A 11 -3.88 0.20 16.03
CA VAL A 11 -4.25 1.04 14.88
C VAL A 11 -5.02 0.23 13.86
N ASN A 12 -6.10 0.81 13.35
CA ASN A 12 -6.90 0.26 12.26
C ASN A 12 -6.76 1.15 11.01
N PRO A 13 -5.92 0.76 10.04
CA PRO A 13 -5.76 1.51 8.81
C PRO A 13 -6.99 1.35 7.91
N THR A 14 -7.52 2.47 7.43
CA THR A 14 -8.55 2.53 6.39
C THR A 14 -8.01 3.37 5.24
N ALA A 15 -8.25 2.94 3.99
CA ALA A 15 -7.76 3.68 2.83
C ALA A 15 -8.74 3.65 1.66
N ASP A 16 -8.89 4.80 1.02
CA ASP A 16 -9.55 4.92 -0.27
C ASP A 16 -8.50 4.76 -1.37
N VAL A 17 -8.71 3.79 -2.25
CA VAL A 17 -7.76 3.46 -3.31
C VAL A 17 -8.36 3.75 -4.68
N LYS A 18 -7.67 4.57 -5.47
CA LYS A 18 -7.93 4.75 -6.89
C LYS A 18 -7.14 3.73 -7.68
N LEU A 19 -7.84 2.96 -8.50
CA LEU A 19 -7.25 2.01 -9.45
C LEU A 19 -7.35 2.59 -10.86
N THR A 20 -6.22 2.68 -11.55
CA THR A 20 -6.17 3.17 -12.93
C THR A 20 -5.57 2.10 -13.83
N PHE A 21 -6.30 1.71 -14.86
CA PHE A 21 -5.83 0.71 -15.80
C PHE A 21 -5.30 1.38 -17.06
N LYS A 22 -4.05 1.08 -17.41
CA LYS A 22 -3.37 1.58 -18.62
C LYS A 22 -3.04 0.40 -19.54
N SER A 23 -3.10 0.64 -20.84
CA SER A 23 -2.79 -0.33 -21.88
C SER A 23 -2.06 0.33 -23.04
N ASN A 24 -1.50 -0.49 -23.94
CA ASN A 24 -0.80 -0.04 -25.15
C ASN A 24 0.53 0.68 -24.91
N GLY A 25 1.05 0.67 -23.68
CA GLY A 25 2.34 1.30 -23.37
C GLY A 25 2.29 2.83 -23.30
N GLU A 26 1.12 3.44 -23.47
CA GLU A 26 0.94 4.89 -23.37
C GLU A 26 0.84 5.33 -21.90
N ASP A 27 1.52 6.41 -21.55
CA ASP A 27 1.56 6.99 -20.20
C ASP A 27 2.02 6.04 -19.09
N TYR A 28 2.82 5.03 -19.41
CA TYR A 28 3.40 4.16 -18.39
C TYR A 28 4.44 4.92 -17.55
N PRO A 29 4.54 4.61 -16.24
CA PRO A 29 5.65 5.06 -15.43
C PRO A 29 6.99 4.72 -16.11
N PRO A 30 8.01 5.60 -16.05
CA PRO A 30 9.29 5.41 -16.76
C PRO A 30 10.00 4.10 -16.42
N GLU A 31 9.76 3.55 -15.23
CA GLU A 31 10.37 2.31 -14.76
C GLU A 31 9.76 1.05 -15.40
N ILE A 32 8.60 1.16 -16.06
CA ILE A 32 7.89 0.02 -16.65
C ILE A 32 8.18 -0.06 -18.14
N PRO A 33 8.69 -1.20 -18.64
CA PRO A 33 8.94 -1.36 -20.07
C PRO A 33 7.66 -1.23 -20.91
N HIS A 34 7.73 -0.49 -22.01
CA HIS A 34 6.61 -0.26 -22.93
C HIS A 34 6.06 -1.54 -23.58
N HIS A 35 6.86 -2.62 -23.64
CA HIS A 35 6.41 -3.91 -24.17
C HIS A 35 5.41 -4.62 -23.24
N VAL A 36 5.20 -4.12 -22.02
CA VAL A 36 4.21 -4.64 -21.09
C VAL A 36 2.81 -4.33 -21.63
N PRO A 37 1.93 -5.34 -21.80
CA PRO A 37 0.66 -5.13 -22.47
C PRO A 37 -0.30 -4.24 -21.69
N LYS A 38 -0.24 -4.33 -20.34
CA LYS A 38 -1.23 -3.77 -19.41
C LYS A 38 -0.56 -3.44 -18.08
N VAL A 39 -0.86 -2.27 -17.52
CA VAL A 39 -0.41 -1.84 -16.20
C VAL A 39 -1.62 -1.43 -15.38
N LEU A 40 -1.70 -1.92 -14.15
CA LEU A 40 -2.64 -1.44 -13.15
C LEU A 40 -1.89 -0.55 -12.17
N GLU A 41 -2.23 0.74 -12.17
CA GLU A 41 -1.74 1.69 -11.17
C GLU A 41 -2.69 1.73 -9.98
N LEU A 42 -2.09 1.84 -8.79
CA LEU A 42 -2.77 1.99 -7.52
C LEU A 42 -2.33 3.31 -6.92
N HIS A 43 -3.28 4.14 -6.49
CA HIS A 43 -3.00 5.36 -5.75
C HIS A 43 -3.94 5.47 -4.56
N PHE A 44 -3.37 5.56 -3.36
CA PHE A 44 -4.15 5.76 -2.14
C PHE A 44 -4.47 7.25 -2.06
N ILE A 45 -5.73 7.59 -2.29
CA ILE A 45 -6.19 8.98 -2.37
C ILE A 45 -6.54 9.55 -0.99
N ARG A 46 -6.93 8.68 -0.06
CA ARG A 46 -7.17 9.02 1.35
C ARG A 46 -6.74 7.85 2.22
N TRP A 47 -6.23 8.16 3.38
CA TRP A 47 -5.88 7.17 4.40
C TRP A 47 -6.24 7.73 5.77
N GLU A 48 -6.66 6.84 6.66
CA GLU A 48 -6.98 7.13 8.04
C GLU A 48 -6.40 6.03 8.93
N LEU A 49 -5.74 6.40 10.02
CA LEU A 49 -5.32 5.48 11.06
C LEU A 49 -6.22 5.66 12.28
N GLN A 50 -7.30 4.89 12.34
CA GLN A 50 -8.23 4.93 13.46
C GLN A 50 -7.55 4.32 14.71
N GLY A 51 -7.73 4.95 15.87
CA GLY A 51 -7.09 4.52 17.13
C GLY A 51 -5.87 5.35 17.55
N LEU A 52 -5.41 6.28 16.69
CA LEU A 52 -4.34 7.24 16.98
C LEU A 52 -4.83 8.68 17.17
N ASP A 53 -6.15 8.88 17.20
CA ASP A 53 -6.81 10.18 17.24
C ASP A 53 -6.33 11.10 18.38
N THR A 54 -5.96 10.54 19.54
CA THR A 54 -5.48 11.26 20.72
C THR A 54 -4.05 11.80 20.57
N PHE A 55 -3.21 11.18 19.74
CA PHE A 55 -1.84 11.62 19.50
C PHE A 55 -1.71 12.52 18.26
N TYR A 56 -2.59 12.31 17.26
CA TYR A 56 -2.44 12.90 15.94
C TYR A 56 -3.20 14.22 15.74
N LYS A 57 -4.40 14.38 16.31
CA LYS A 57 -5.26 15.52 15.96
C LYS A 57 -4.66 16.88 16.34
N ASP A 58 -3.89 16.95 17.42
CA ASP A 58 -3.40 18.24 17.93
C ASP A 58 -1.90 18.48 17.76
N HIS A 59 -1.06 17.42 17.61
CA HIS A 59 0.39 17.56 17.77
C HIS A 59 1.24 17.22 16.51
N TYR A 60 0.72 16.46 15.56
CA TYR A 60 1.51 15.99 14.41
C TYR A 60 0.68 16.00 13.12
N GLN A 61 1.24 16.55 12.04
CA GLN A 61 0.68 16.39 10.70
C GLN A 61 1.47 15.32 9.97
N ILE A 62 0.81 14.19 9.70
CA ILE A 62 1.40 13.05 9.01
C ILE A 62 0.74 12.98 7.64
N ASN A 63 1.55 12.95 6.60
CA ASN A 63 1.08 12.77 5.22
C ASN A 63 1.67 11.48 4.67
N ILE A 64 0.82 10.69 4.03
CA ILE A 64 1.19 9.40 3.47
C ILE A 64 0.69 9.36 2.05
N ASP A 65 1.62 9.20 1.12
CA ASP A 65 1.34 8.96 -0.29
C ASP A 65 1.77 7.53 -0.63
N VAL A 66 0.81 6.68 -0.96
CA VAL A 66 1.08 5.30 -1.40
C VAL A 66 0.73 5.19 -2.86
N ARG A 67 1.72 4.86 -3.67
CA ARG A 67 1.56 4.61 -5.11
C ARG A 67 2.08 3.23 -5.45
N GLY A 68 1.45 2.58 -6.41
CA GLY A 68 1.89 1.29 -6.88
C GLY A 68 1.56 1.04 -8.34
N SER A 69 2.24 0.06 -8.89
CA SER A 69 2.03 -0.45 -10.22
C SER A 69 2.12 -1.97 -10.20
N LEU A 70 1.19 -2.60 -10.89
CA LEU A 70 1.06 -4.04 -11.00
C LEU A 70 1.03 -4.39 -12.49
N TYR A 71 1.95 -5.23 -12.93
CA TYR A 71 2.05 -5.60 -14.34
C TYR A 71 2.60 -7.01 -14.56
N PRO A 72 2.22 -7.67 -15.67
CA PRO A 72 2.76 -8.97 -16.01
C PRO A 72 4.19 -8.83 -16.54
N GLU A 73 5.12 -9.58 -15.97
CA GLU A 73 6.48 -9.74 -16.47
C GLU A 73 6.63 -11.15 -17.02
N ARG A 74 7.22 -11.27 -18.20
CA ARG A 74 7.39 -12.55 -18.90
C ARG A 74 8.85 -12.78 -19.25
N LYS A 75 9.37 -13.94 -18.88
CA LYS A 75 10.72 -14.38 -19.26
C LYS A 75 10.65 -15.81 -19.80
N GLY A 76 10.70 -15.94 -21.12
CA GLY A 76 10.51 -17.21 -21.82
C GLY A 76 9.12 -17.78 -21.56
N LYS A 77 9.05 -19.01 -21.03
CA LYS A 77 7.78 -19.69 -20.67
C LYS A 77 7.22 -19.27 -19.30
N HIS A 78 7.97 -18.53 -18.51
CA HIS A 78 7.56 -18.12 -17.17
C HIS A 78 6.90 -16.74 -17.21
N SER A 79 5.77 -16.60 -16.53
CA SER A 79 5.09 -15.32 -16.33
C SER A 79 4.75 -15.15 -14.86
N TRP A 80 5.03 -13.98 -14.31
CA TRP A 80 4.63 -13.59 -12.97
C TRP A 80 4.07 -12.19 -12.98
N LEU A 81 3.40 -11.83 -11.88
CA LEU A 81 2.89 -10.50 -11.67
C LEU A 81 3.92 -9.73 -10.85
N LYS A 82 4.48 -8.67 -11.43
CA LYS A 82 5.39 -7.78 -10.73
C LYS A 82 4.56 -6.70 -10.05
N ASN A 83 4.72 -6.61 -8.73
CA ASN A 83 4.12 -5.57 -7.91
C ASN A 83 5.23 -4.65 -7.43
N GLN A 84 5.13 -3.37 -7.76
CA GLN A 84 5.99 -2.32 -7.23
C GLN A 84 5.10 -1.32 -6.52
N MET A 85 5.34 -1.12 -5.23
CA MET A 85 4.64 -0.11 -4.45
C MET A 85 5.65 0.70 -3.67
N VAL A 86 5.40 2.00 -3.63
CA VAL A 86 6.20 3.00 -2.92
C VAL A 86 5.28 3.72 -1.96
N MET A 87 5.67 3.72 -0.69
CA MET A 87 5.03 4.47 0.38
C MET A 87 5.96 5.61 0.78
N LYS A 88 5.48 6.84 0.69
CA LYS A 88 6.19 8.03 1.16
C LYS A 88 5.45 8.57 2.37
N ILE A 89 6.14 8.63 3.50
CA ILE A 89 5.60 9.17 4.74
C ILE A 89 6.35 10.47 5.04
N THR A 90 5.60 11.53 5.26
CA THR A 90 6.14 12.85 5.64
C THR A 90 5.57 13.25 6.99
N PHE A 91 6.45 13.66 7.89
CA PHE A 91 6.10 14.09 9.25
C PHE A 91 6.34 15.59 9.39
N CYS A 92 5.37 16.30 9.94
CA CYS A 92 5.52 17.68 10.36
C CYS A 92 5.09 17.80 11.82
N PRO A 93 6.03 17.88 12.78
CA PRO A 93 5.68 18.09 14.18
C PRO A 93 5.14 19.51 14.38
N LYS A 94 4.00 19.64 15.07
CA LYS A 94 3.45 20.95 15.49
C LYS A 94 3.96 21.37 16.86
N VAL A 95 4.33 20.42 17.73
CA VAL A 95 4.85 20.72 19.08
C VAL A 95 5.90 19.69 19.49
N ALA A 96 7.08 20.15 19.88
CA ALA A 96 8.29 19.36 20.14
C ALA A 96 8.30 18.69 21.53
N PHE A 97 7.37 17.77 21.81
CA PHE A 97 7.40 16.99 23.06
C PHE A 97 8.05 15.61 22.92
N ILE A 98 8.21 15.10 21.71
CA ILE A 98 8.86 13.81 21.43
C ILE A 98 10.01 14.05 20.44
N PRO A 99 11.23 13.53 20.70
CA PRO A 99 12.32 13.55 19.73
C PRO A 99 11.87 12.96 18.39
N GLU A 100 12.09 13.70 17.31
CA GLU A 100 11.60 13.38 15.96
C GLU A 100 12.04 11.98 15.50
N ASN A 101 13.25 11.58 15.85
CA ASN A 101 13.81 10.25 15.58
C ASN A 101 13.01 9.10 16.22
N LEU A 102 12.59 9.23 17.48
CA LEU A 102 11.82 8.16 18.15
C LEU A 102 10.42 8.01 17.55
N LEU A 103 9.80 9.13 17.17
CA LEU A 103 8.48 9.11 16.54
C LEU A 103 8.56 8.52 15.13
N GLN A 104 9.58 8.91 14.37
CA GLN A 104 9.83 8.38 13.03
C GLN A 104 10.03 6.86 13.08
N ASP A 105 10.89 6.36 13.98
CA ASP A 105 11.16 4.94 14.13
C ASP A 105 9.89 4.15 14.52
N ALA A 106 9.11 4.67 15.48
CA ALA A 106 7.87 4.04 15.91
C ALA A 106 6.83 3.95 14.78
N ILE A 107 6.71 5.01 13.99
CA ILE A 107 5.73 5.04 12.90
C ILE A 107 6.20 4.19 11.72
N GLU A 108 7.49 4.20 11.41
CA GLU A 108 8.07 3.30 10.40
C GLU A 108 7.83 1.83 10.77
N LEU A 109 7.99 1.47 12.05
CA LEU A 109 7.67 0.14 12.56
C LEU A 109 6.20 -0.22 12.39
N ILE A 110 5.27 0.70 12.73
CA ILE A 110 3.83 0.50 12.54
C ILE A 110 3.53 0.26 11.06
N PHE A 111 4.05 1.11 10.17
CA PHE A 111 3.78 0.96 8.74
C PHE A 111 4.40 -0.30 8.16
N LYS A 112 5.60 -0.67 8.59
CA LYS A 112 6.22 -1.92 8.18
C LYS A 112 5.39 -3.13 8.61
N ALA A 113 4.88 -3.13 9.84
CA ALA A 113 4.01 -4.20 10.33
C ALA A 113 2.70 -4.28 9.53
N VAL A 114 2.02 -3.15 9.32
CA VAL A 114 0.80 -3.08 8.49
C VAL A 114 1.10 -3.52 7.07
N TRP A 115 2.23 -3.11 6.50
CA TRP A 115 2.64 -3.42 5.14
C TRP A 115 2.91 -4.91 4.93
N ASP A 116 3.66 -5.52 5.85
CA ASP A 116 4.00 -6.93 5.79
C ASP A 116 2.75 -7.81 5.97
N GLN A 117 1.84 -7.42 6.88
CA GLN A 117 0.54 -8.08 7.01
C GLN A 117 -0.31 -7.92 5.75
N THR A 118 -0.42 -6.70 5.22
CA THR A 118 -1.22 -6.41 4.02
C THR A 118 -0.68 -7.13 2.80
N LYS A 119 0.64 -7.21 2.62
CA LYS A 119 1.26 -7.98 1.53
C LYS A 119 0.85 -9.44 1.55
N HIS A 120 0.84 -10.06 2.73
CA HIS A 120 0.46 -11.45 2.89
C HIS A 120 -1.02 -11.65 2.54
N GLU A 121 -1.92 -10.85 3.12
CA GLU A 121 -3.35 -10.95 2.87
C GLU A 121 -3.74 -10.57 1.43
N PHE A 122 -3.11 -9.55 0.86
CA PHE A 122 -3.42 -9.04 -0.48
C PHE A 122 -2.98 -10.01 -1.57
N HIS A 123 -1.83 -10.68 -1.42
CA HIS A 123 -1.37 -11.67 -2.39
C HIS A 123 -2.34 -12.85 -2.49
N ASP A 124 -2.75 -13.38 -1.32
CA ASP A 124 -3.63 -14.54 -1.26
C ASP A 124 -5.05 -14.20 -1.74
N ARG A 125 -5.62 -13.07 -1.27
CA ARG A 125 -6.98 -12.66 -1.64
C ARG A 125 -7.10 -12.19 -3.09
N LEU A 126 -6.13 -11.46 -3.63
CA LEU A 126 -6.17 -11.07 -5.05
C LEU A 126 -6.14 -12.27 -5.98
N LEU A 127 -5.32 -13.28 -5.64
CA LEU A 127 -5.25 -14.50 -6.43
C LEU A 127 -6.60 -15.24 -6.39
N GLU A 128 -7.22 -15.32 -5.22
CA GLU A 128 -8.54 -15.91 -5.04
C GLU A 128 -9.62 -15.15 -5.84
N ASP A 129 -9.66 -13.82 -5.73
CA ASP A 129 -10.59 -12.95 -6.45
C ASP A 129 -10.39 -13.03 -7.96
N TYR A 130 -9.14 -13.06 -8.44
CA TYR A 130 -8.84 -13.24 -9.86
C TYR A 130 -9.29 -14.62 -10.36
N ASN A 131 -9.04 -15.68 -9.59
CA ASN A 131 -9.50 -17.03 -9.92
C ASN A 131 -11.04 -17.10 -9.93
N ARG A 132 -11.72 -16.40 -9.03
CA ARG A 132 -13.18 -16.27 -9.02
C ARG A 132 -13.69 -15.50 -10.24
N PHE A 133 -13.06 -14.38 -10.59
CA PHE A 133 -13.37 -13.63 -11.81
C PHE A 133 -13.18 -14.47 -13.07
N LYS A 134 -12.07 -15.20 -13.18
CA LYS A 134 -11.78 -16.10 -14.30
C LYS A 134 -12.87 -17.15 -14.45
N ARG A 135 -13.24 -17.83 -13.35
CA ARG A 135 -14.34 -18.82 -13.33
C ARG A 135 -15.67 -18.21 -13.79
N ASN A 136 -16.02 -17.03 -13.28
CA ASN A 136 -17.25 -16.34 -13.65
C ASN A 136 -17.25 -15.87 -15.11
N LYS A 137 -16.09 -15.49 -15.66
CA LYS A 137 -15.95 -15.08 -17.06
C LYS A 137 -15.99 -16.29 -18.01
N SER A 138 -15.37 -17.41 -17.66
CA SER A 138 -15.45 -18.64 -18.44
C SER A 138 -16.86 -19.25 -18.44
N GLY A 139 -17.63 -19.07 -17.37
CA GLY A 139 -19.03 -19.51 -17.32
C GLY A 139 -20.00 -18.66 -18.16
N LYS A 140 -19.65 -17.41 -18.48
CA LYS A 140 -20.45 -16.51 -19.31
C LYS A 140 -20.26 -16.70 -20.83
N ASN A 141 -19.31 -17.54 -21.26
CA ASN A 141 -19.11 -17.87 -22.68
C ASN A 141 -20.00 -19.03 -23.19
N TYR A 142 -21.02 -19.42 -22.42
CA TYR A 142 -22.04 -20.41 -22.79
C TYR A 142 -23.44 -19.80 -22.68
N VAL A 143 -23.74 -18.78 -23.48
CA VAL A 143 -25.11 -18.44 -23.93
C VAL A 143 -24.99 -17.88 -25.34
#